data_AF-A0A8J5CU44-F1
#
_entry.id   AF-A0A8J5CU44-F1
#
_cell.length_a   1.000
_cell.length_b   1.000
_cell.length_c   1.000
_cell.angle_alpha   90.00
_cell.angle_beta   90.00
_cell.angle_gamma   90.00
#
_symmetry.space_group_name_H-M   'P 1'
#
loop_
_entity.id
_entity.type
_entity.pdbx_description
1 polymer ?
#
loop_
_entity_poly.entity_id
_entity_poly.type
_entity_poly.pdbx_seq_one_letter_code
_entity_poly.pdbx_strand_id
1 'polypeptide(L)'
;MQRVQRVAQQRWQDELKFKLSDRSVGSKSWWTALKEQQGFAPDDHIPPLNKADGSVATRSCEKAEHRRDVAGLCVTYKILKQGAPHLAILRQPWATPHPYSTRDANKRDQQFIVPFARTATFFRSFLPRYSRLWNHVVRQTDMHQAATLHIFKCAVNAWLMPSGHN
;
A
#
# COMPACT_ATOMS: atom_id res chain seq x y z
N MET A 1 25.67 40.43 9.08
CA MET A 1 24.49 39.55 9.00
C MET A 1 24.66 38.18 9.71
N GLN A 2 25.84 37.56 9.74
CA GLN A 2 26.04 36.22 10.35
C GLN A 2 25.81 36.11 11.88
N ARG A 3 25.93 37.20 12.65
CA ARG A 3 25.67 37.18 14.11
C ARG A 3 24.19 37.03 14.46
N VAL A 4 23.31 37.67 13.69
CA VAL A 4 21.86 37.63 13.94
C VAL A 4 21.30 36.24 13.67
N GLN A 5 21.77 35.57 12.61
CA GLN A 5 21.41 34.18 12.31
C GLN A 5 21.84 33.21 13.42
N ARG A 6 23.06 33.37 13.96
CA ARG A 6 23.54 32.54 15.07
C ARG A 6 22.72 32.72 16.34
N VAL A 7 22.33 33.96 16.68
CA VAL A 7 21.48 34.23 17.86
C VAL A 7 20.08 33.63 17.67
N ALA A 8 19.52 33.72 16.47
CA ALA A 8 18.21 33.12 16.17
C ALA A 8 18.26 31.58 16.25
N GLN A 9 19.31 30.96 15.70
CA GLN A 9 19.51 29.51 15.78
C GLN A 9 19.71 29.03 17.22
N GLN A 10 20.49 29.77 18.02
CA GLN A 10 20.72 29.42 19.42
C GLN A 10 19.43 29.49 20.23
N ARG A 11 18.66 30.57 20.08
CA ARG A 11 17.36 30.72 20.77
C ARG A 11 16.38 29.61 20.38
N TRP A 12 16.33 29.26 19.10
CA TRP A 12 15.50 28.17 18.62
C TRP A 12 15.90 26.83 19.25
N GLN A 13 17.19 26.52 19.33
CA GLN A 13 17.67 25.29 19.98
C GLN A 13 17.35 25.26 21.48
N ASP A 14 17.48 26.38 22.18
CA ASP A 14 17.22 26.46 23.61
C ASP A 14 15.72 26.28 23.92
N GLU A 15 14.83 26.87 23.10
CA GLU A 15 13.38 26.68 23.20
C GLU A 15 12.99 25.22 22.94
N LEU A 16 13.64 24.56 21.99
CA LEU A 16 13.39 23.17 21.65
C LEU A 16 13.81 22.23 22.78
N LYS A 17 14.98 22.47 23.38
CA LYS A 17 15.45 21.72 24.56
C LYS A 17 14.50 21.88 25.73
N PHE A 18 13.97 23.09 25.97
CA PHE A 18 12.98 23.35 27.01
C PHE A 18 11.67 22.59 26.77
N LYS A 19 11.14 22.61 25.53
CA LYS A 19 9.92 21.87 25.16
C LYS A 19 10.07 20.35 25.31
N LEU A 20 11.27 19.82 25.10
CA LEU A 20 11.54 18.39 25.19
C LEU A 20 11.83 17.91 26.62
N SER A 21 12.34 18.80 27.48
CA SER A 21 12.63 18.49 28.89
C SER A 21 11.44 18.71 29.82
N ASP A 22 10.36 19.33 29.34
CA ASP A 22 9.13 19.50 30.10
C ASP A 22 8.45 18.16 30.44
N ARG A 23 7.75 18.10 31.58
CA ARG A 23 7.12 16.89 32.14
C ARG A 23 5.95 16.36 31.30
N SER A 24 5.61 17.03 30.21
CA SER A 24 4.52 16.68 29.29
C SER A 24 4.96 15.71 28.18
N VAL A 25 5.86 14.77 28.50
CA VAL A 25 6.29 13.69 27.60
C VAL A 25 5.05 12.93 27.11
N GLY A 26 4.87 12.87 25.79
CA GLY A 26 3.71 12.24 25.15
C GLY A 26 2.58 13.20 24.77
N SER A 27 2.63 14.47 25.17
CA SER A 27 1.70 15.50 24.68
C SER A 27 1.92 15.81 23.20
N LYS A 28 0.89 16.37 22.53
CA LYS A 28 0.97 16.73 21.10
C LYS A 28 2.11 17.71 20.82
N SER A 29 2.29 18.71 21.68
CA SER A 29 3.38 19.70 21.58
C SER A 29 4.76 19.06 21.72
N TRP A 30 4.91 18.09 22.63
CA TRP A 30 6.16 17.35 22.79
C TRP A 30 6.51 16.52 21.54
N TRP A 31 5.53 15.83 20.97
CA TRP A 31 5.72 15.09 19.71
C TRP A 31 6.02 16.00 18.51
N THR A 32 5.40 17.18 18.43
CA THR A 32 5.72 18.18 17.38
C THR A 32 7.17 18.66 17.52
N ALA A 33 7.59 19.05 18.72
CA ALA A 33 8.95 19.53 18.97
C ALA A 33 10.01 18.45 18.68
N LEU A 34 9.74 17.20 19.06
CA LEU A 34 10.63 16.07 18.77
C LEU A 34 10.80 15.84 17.26
N LYS A 35 9.69 15.91 16.50
CA LYS A 35 9.70 15.78 15.05
C LYS A 35 10.50 16.92 14.40
N GLU A 36 10.29 18.16 14.84
CA GLU A 36 11.08 19.31 14.38
C GLU A 36 12.58 19.14 14.65
N GLN A 37 12.99 18.60 15.81
CA GLN A 37 14.40 18.33 16.13
C GLN A 37 15.05 17.32 15.16
N GLN A 38 14.28 16.30 14.79
CA GLN A 38 14.75 15.23 13.91
C GLN A 38 14.70 15.64 12.42
N GLY A 39 14.34 16.90 12.10
CA GLY A 39 14.18 17.36 10.73
C GLY A 39 12.92 16.80 10.05
N PHE A 40 12.02 16.19 10.82
CA PHE A 40 10.68 15.85 10.34
C PHE A 40 9.85 17.12 10.42
N ALA A 41 9.81 17.85 9.30
CA ALA A 41 8.74 18.83 9.09
C ALA A 41 7.38 18.17 9.40
N PRO A 42 6.36 18.96 9.83
CA PRO A 42 5.00 18.46 9.99
C PRO A 42 4.41 18.17 8.61
N ASP A 43 4.93 17.12 7.99
CA ASP A 43 4.44 16.55 6.78
C ASP A 43 3.84 15.20 7.21
N ASP A 44 2.58 14.99 6.89
CA ASP A 44 1.82 13.73 7.05
C ASP A 44 2.41 12.60 6.18
N HIS A 45 3.73 12.62 5.97
CA HIS A 45 4.46 11.83 5.01
C HIS A 45 4.60 10.40 5.50
N ILE A 46 3.60 9.61 5.10
CA ILE A 46 3.85 8.30 4.50
C ILE A 46 5.13 8.42 3.65
N PRO A 47 6.16 7.56 3.86
CA PRO A 47 7.40 7.63 3.12
C PRO A 47 7.12 7.70 1.61
N PRO A 48 7.88 8.53 0.87
CA PRO A 48 7.69 8.69 -0.56
C PRO A 48 7.73 7.32 -1.24
N LEU A 49 6.67 7.01 -1.98
CA LEU A 49 6.65 5.86 -2.86
C LEU A 49 7.32 6.32 -4.16
N ASN A 50 8.54 5.84 -4.39
CA ASN A 50 9.31 6.12 -5.60
C ASN A 50 8.73 5.30 -6.76
N LYS A 51 7.97 5.95 -7.63
CA LYS A 51 7.53 5.36 -8.89
C LYS A 51 8.78 5.04 -9.73
N ALA A 52 8.71 4.05 -10.63
CA ALA A 52 9.90 3.65 -11.38
C ALA A 52 10.26 4.64 -12.50
N ASP A 53 9.38 5.61 -12.80
CA ASP A 53 9.69 6.78 -13.63
C ASP A 53 10.61 7.80 -12.90
N GLY A 54 11.02 7.51 -11.66
CA GLY A 54 11.79 8.41 -10.81
C GLY A 54 10.95 9.50 -10.14
N SER A 55 9.63 9.54 -10.40
CA SER A 55 8.73 10.46 -9.73
C SER A 55 8.34 9.94 -8.35
N VAL A 56 8.19 10.86 -7.42
CA VAL A 56 7.70 10.54 -6.08
C VAL A 56 6.18 10.65 -6.12
N ALA A 57 5.46 9.64 -5.64
CA ALA A 57 4.04 9.84 -5.31
C ALA A 57 3.99 10.93 -4.22
N THR A 58 3.69 12.17 -4.61
CA THR A 58 3.71 13.33 -3.70
C THR A 58 2.40 13.44 -2.94
N ARG A 59 1.29 12.99 -3.55
CA ARG A 59 -0.05 13.13 -2.97
C ARG A 59 -0.35 12.00 -1.99
N SER A 60 -0.91 12.37 -0.84
CA SER A 60 -1.36 11.44 0.19
C SER A 60 -2.42 10.45 -0.32
N CYS A 61 -3.28 10.87 -1.26
CA CYS A 61 -4.29 10.02 -1.87
C CYS A 61 -3.68 8.86 -2.70
N GLU A 62 -2.68 9.14 -3.54
CA GLU A 62 -1.99 8.14 -4.35
C GLU A 62 -1.30 7.10 -3.46
N LYS A 63 -0.63 7.56 -2.40
CA LYS A 63 0.02 6.67 -1.42
C LYS A 63 -0.99 5.80 -0.67
N ALA A 64 -2.15 6.36 -0.32
CA ALA A 64 -3.21 5.63 0.37
C ALA A 64 -3.86 4.59 -0.55
N GLU A 65 -4.08 4.92 -1.83
CA GLU A 65 -4.63 3.98 -2.82
C GLU A 65 -3.68 2.82 -3.08
N HIS A 66 -2.39 3.09 -3.29
CA HIS A 66 -1.36 2.05 -3.42
C HIS A 66 -1.36 1.09 -2.24
N ARG A 67 -1.35 1.62 -1.02
CA ARG A 67 -1.40 0.80 0.21
C ARG A 67 -2.67 -0.04 0.30
N ARG A 68 -3.83 0.51 -0.11
CA ARG A 68 -5.08 -0.23 -0.17
C ARG A 68 -5.01 -1.36 -1.18
N ASP A 69 -4.42 -1.14 -2.34
CA ASP A 69 -4.30 -2.15 -3.39
C ASP A 69 -3.37 -3.29 -2.99
N VAL A 70 -2.19 -2.98 -2.43
CA VAL A 70 -1.29 -3.99 -1.86
C VAL A 70 -1.99 -4.80 -0.76
N ALA A 71 -2.68 -4.12 0.16
CA ALA A 71 -3.39 -4.78 1.25
C ALA A 71 -4.54 -5.68 0.76
N GLY A 72 -5.34 -5.19 -0.20
CA GLY A 72 -6.44 -5.94 -0.80
C GLY A 72 -5.95 -7.21 -1.48
N LEU A 73 -4.89 -7.11 -2.29
CA LEU A 73 -4.27 -8.29 -2.91
C LEU A 73 -3.68 -9.26 -1.88
N CYS A 74 -3.09 -8.76 -0.79
CA CYS A 74 -2.60 -9.62 0.29
C CYS A 74 -3.75 -10.37 0.99
N VAL A 75 -4.89 -9.71 1.22
CA VAL A 75 -6.09 -10.36 1.76
C VAL A 75 -6.57 -11.44 0.80
N THR A 76 -6.63 -11.15 -0.50
CA THR A 76 -6.94 -12.15 -1.52
C THR A 76 -5.97 -13.33 -1.46
N TYR A 77 -4.66 -13.09 -1.43
CA TYR A 77 -3.67 -14.17 -1.28
C TYR A 77 -3.91 -15.02 -0.02
N LYS A 78 -4.23 -14.40 1.12
CA LYS A 78 -4.53 -15.11 2.37
C LYS A 78 -5.78 -15.99 2.28
N ILE A 79 -6.83 -15.48 1.62
CA ILE A 79 -8.05 -16.24 1.36
C ILE A 79 -7.72 -17.50 0.56
N LEU A 80 -6.85 -17.36 -0.45
CA LEU A 80 -6.58 -18.41 -1.42
C LEU A 80 -5.52 -19.43 -0.99
N LYS A 81 -4.35 -18.96 -0.56
CA LYS A 81 -3.18 -19.81 -0.29
C LYS A 81 -3.08 -20.23 1.16
N GLN A 82 -3.50 -19.38 2.08
CA GLN A 82 -3.39 -19.64 3.52
C GLN A 82 -4.69 -20.16 4.13
N GLY A 83 -5.81 -20.09 3.41
CA GLY A 83 -7.10 -20.57 3.89
C GLY A 83 -7.56 -19.91 5.19
N ALA A 84 -7.19 -18.65 5.44
CA ALA A 84 -7.42 -17.98 6.72
C ALA A 84 -8.91 -18.04 7.16
N PRO A 85 -9.23 -18.63 8.33
CA PRO A 85 -10.61 -18.95 8.70
C PRO A 85 -11.47 -17.70 8.93
N HIS A 86 -10.88 -16.64 9.50
CA HIS A 86 -11.55 -15.35 9.71
C HIS A 86 -11.88 -14.61 8.41
N LEU A 87 -11.32 -15.04 7.27
CA LEU A 87 -11.62 -14.50 5.94
C LEU A 87 -12.52 -15.43 5.12
N ALA A 88 -13.05 -16.51 5.71
CA ALA A 88 -13.87 -17.49 5.00
C ALA A 88 -15.09 -16.86 4.32
N ILE A 89 -15.70 -15.83 4.94
CA ILE A 89 -16.84 -15.08 4.40
C ILE A 89 -16.53 -14.38 3.07
N LEU A 90 -15.24 -14.09 2.79
CA LEU A 90 -14.80 -13.42 1.58
C LEU A 90 -14.37 -14.40 0.47
N ARG A 91 -14.41 -15.72 0.71
CA ARG A 91 -14.08 -16.71 -0.30
C ARG A 91 -15.03 -16.57 -1.48
N GLN A 92 -14.45 -16.46 -2.68
CA GLN A 92 -15.20 -16.36 -3.92
C GLN A 92 -15.10 -17.69 -4.69
N PRO A 93 -16.13 -18.06 -5.45
CA PRO A 93 -16.04 -19.18 -6.38
C PRO A 93 -15.02 -18.86 -7.49
N TRP A 94 -14.23 -19.87 -7.83
CA TRP A 94 -13.25 -19.82 -8.91
C TRP A 94 -13.93 -19.87 -10.27
N ALA A 95 -13.27 -19.34 -11.30
CA ALA A 95 -13.70 -19.60 -12.66
C ALA A 95 -13.68 -21.12 -12.92
N THR A 96 -14.78 -21.66 -13.42
CA THR A 96 -14.88 -23.09 -13.73
C THR A 96 -13.85 -23.47 -14.79
N PRO A 97 -13.09 -24.56 -14.58
CA PRO A 97 -12.17 -25.07 -15.58
C PRO A 97 -12.92 -25.32 -16.88
N HIS A 98 -12.39 -24.78 -17.98
CA HIS A 98 -12.99 -25.06 -19.28
C HIS A 98 -12.68 -26.50 -19.68
N PRO A 99 -13.65 -27.24 -20.26
CA PRO A 99 -13.43 -28.62 -20.70
C PRO A 99 -12.40 -28.73 -21.83
N TYR A 100 -12.02 -27.62 -22.45
CA TYR A 100 -11.05 -27.56 -23.54
C TYR A 100 -9.75 -26.90 -23.07
N SER A 101 -8.66 -27.66 -23.13
CA SER A 101 -7.32 -27.18 -22.85
C SER A 101 -6.84 -26.26 -23.98
N THR A 102 -6.99 -24.95 -23.77
CA THR A 102 -6.34 -23.91 -24.59
C THR A 102 -5.01 -23.51 -23.94
N ARG A 103 -4.10 -22.88 -24.68
CA ARG A 103 -2.75 -22.49 -24.19
C ARG A 103 -2.76 -21.69 -22.87
N ASP A 104 -3.88 -21.01 -22.58
CA ASP A 104 -4.07 -20.18 -21.37
C ASP A 104 -5.02 -20.82 -20.32
N ALA A 105 -5.45 -22.07 -20.49
CA ALA A 105 -6.40 -22.74 -19.59
C ALA A 105 -5.91 -22.75 -18.14
N ASN A 106 -4.64 -23.10 -17.92
CA ASN A 106 -4.03 -23.14 -16.58
C ASN A 106 -4.05 -21.79 -15.84
N LYS A 107 -4.01 -20.67 -16.58
CA LYS A 107 -4.09 -19.31 -16.01
C LYS A 107 -5.53 -18.89 -15.73
N ARG A 108 -6.53 -19.51 -16.37
CA ARG A 108 -7.95 -19.21 -16.14
C ARG A 108 -8.45 -19.87 -14.86
N ASP A 109 -7.95 -21.06 -14.52
CA ASP A 109 -8.36 -21.79 -13.32
C ASP A 109 -7.97 -21.08 -12.01
N GLN A 110 -7.04 -20.13 -12.10
CA GLN A 110 -6.56 -19.33 -10.96
C GLN A 110 -7.18 -17.92 -10.91
N GLN A 111 -8.11 -17.62 -11.83
CA GLN A 111 -8.86 -16.36 -11.87
C GLN A 111 -10.16 -16.47 -11.08
N PHE A 112 -10.56 -15.36 -10.48
CA PHE A 112 -11.88 -15.21 -9.88
C PHE A 112 -12.95 -14.96 -10.93
N ILE A 113 -14.14 -15.48 -10.66
CA ILE A 113 -15.36 -14.94 -11.23
C ILE A 113 -15.54 -13.55 -10.65
N VAL A 114 -15.53 -12.53 -11.51
CA VAL A 114 -15.81 -11.16 -11.07
C VAL A 114 -17.32 -11.03 -10.92
N PRO A 115 -17.84 -10.76 -9.71
CA PRO A 115 -19.28 -10.61 -9.52
C PRO A 115 -19.80 -9.47 -10.40
N PHE A 116 -20.84 -9.75 -11.18
CA PHE A 116 -21.50 -8.76 -12.01
C PHE A 116 -22.60 -8.07 -11.21
N ALA A 117 -22.57 -6.74 -11.14
CA ALA A 117 -23.71 -5.95 -10.70
C ALA A 117 -23.81 -4.67 -11.53
N ARG A 118 -24.96 -4.00 -11.48
CA ARG A 118 -25.22 -2.80 -12.30
C ARG A 118 -24.92 -1.48 -11.57
N THR A 119 -24.51 -1.52 -10.30
CA THR A 119 -24.29 -0.31 -9.50
C THR A 119 -22.81 0.04 -9.35
N ALA A 120 -22.48 1.31 -9.59
CA ALA A 120 -21.12 1.81 -9.42
C ALA A 120 -20.56 1.57 -8.01
N THR A 121 -21.41 1.68 -6.98
CA THR A 121 -21.06 1.41 -5.58
C THR A 121 -20.62 -0.04 -5.37
N PHE A 122 -21.32 -1.00 -5.99
CA PHE A 122 -20.93 -2.40 -5.90
C PHE A 122 -19.60 -2.66 -6.59
N PHE A 123 -19.34 -2.05 -7.75
CA PHE A 123 -18.04 -2.19 -8.43
C PHE A 123 -16.85 -1.64 -7.63
N ARG A 124 -17.10 -0.67 -6.74
CA ARG A 124 -16.09 -0.12 -5.83
C ARG A 124 -15.96 -0.91 -4.52
N SER A 125 -16.86 -1.85 -4.26
CA SER A 125 -16.75 -2.73 -3.10
C SER A 125 -15.54 -3.65 -3.22
N PHE A 126 -15.11 -4.22 -2.08
CA PHE A 126 -13.89 -5.00 -1.98
C PHE A 126 -13.81 -6.12 -3.04
N LEU A 127 -14.87 -6.93 -3.16
CA LEU A 127 -14.84 -8.15 -3.98
C LEU A 127 -14.66 -7.84 -5.48
N PRO A 128 -15.51 -7.04 -6.16
CA PRO A 128 -15.35 -6.83 -7.60
C PRO A 128 -14.06 -6.10 -7.95
N ARG A 129 -13.59 -5.18 -7.10
CA ARG A 129 -12.32 -4.47 -7.31
C ARG A 129 -11.14 -5.43 -7.23
N TYR A 130 -10.99 -6.16 -6.13
CA TYR A 130 -9.81 -6.99 -5.92
C TYR A 130 -9.85 -8.32 -6.68
N SER A 131 -11.02 -8.83 -7.05
CA SER A 131 -11.13 -9.94 -8.01
C SER A 131 -10.59 -9.54 -9.39
N ARG A 132 -10.91 -8.34 -9.88
CA ARG A 132 -10.36 -7.83 -11.14
C ARG A 132 -8.85 -7.61 -11.06
N LEU A 133 -8.39 -6.98 -9.99
CA LEU A 133 -6.97 -6.70 -9.79
C LEU A 133 -6.16 -8.00 -9.68
N TRP A 134 -6.68 -8.99 -8.96
CA TRP A 134 -6.09 -10.33 -8.89
C TRP A 134 -6.01 -11.00 -10.26
N ASN A 135 -7.10 -10.95 -11.04
CA ASN A 135 -7.10 -11.51 -12.39
C ASN A 135 -6.07 -10.81 -13.29
N HIS A 136 -5.78 -9.53 -13.06
CA HIS A 136 -4.73 -8.81 -13.75
C HIS A 136 -3.34 -9.36 -13.37
N VAL A 137 -3.07 -9.53 -12.07
CA VAL A 137 -1.84 -10.14 -11.54
C VAL A 137 -1.63 -11.53 -12.16
N VAL A 138 -2.65 -12.40 -12.15
CA VAL A 138 -2.55 -13.78 -12.70
C VAL A 138 -2.28 -13.79 -14.21
N ARG A 139 -2.84 -12.84 -14.96
CA ARG A 139 -2.64 -12.78 -16.41
C ARG A 139 -1.25 -12.28 -16.79
N GLN A 140 -0.76 -11.27 -16.09
CA GLN A 140 0.49 -10.59 -16.43
C GLN A 140 1.72 -11.19 -15.76
N THR A 141 1.55 -11.88 -14.63
CA THR A 141 2.67 -12.27 -13.76
C THR A 141 2.44 -13.63 -13.11
N ASP A 142 3.53 -14.29 -12.73
CA ASP A 142 3.49 -15.54 -11.96
C ASP A 142 3.57 -15.31 -10.43
N MET A 143 3.41 -14.07 -9.99
CA MET A 143 3.58 -13.66 -8.58
C MET A 143 2.55 -14.31 -7.66
N HIS A 144 1.38 -14.67 -8.19
CA HIS A 144 0.34 -15.42 -7.50
C HIS A 144 0.81 -16.81 -7.02
N GLN A 145 1.89 -17.34 -7.60
CA GLN A 145 2.53 -18.60 -7.21
C GLN A 145 3.57 -18.45 -6.08
N ALA A 146 3.82 -17.22 -5.60
CA ALA A 146 4.78 -16.97 -4.54
C ALA A 146 4.57 -17.88 -3.33
N ALA A 147 5.66 -18.45 -2.81
CA ALA A 147 5.64 -19.42 -1.72
C ALA A 147 5.18 -18.82 -0.38
N THR A 148 5.43 -17.53 -0.16
CA THR A 148 5.05 -16.84 1.08
C THR A 148 4.35 -15.52 0.81
N LEU A 149 3.52 -15.10 1.77
CA LEU A 149 2.84 -13.80 1.73
C LEU A 149 3.84 -12.64 1.69
N HIS A 150 5.00 -12.76 2.35
CA HIS A 150 6.02 -11.72 2.34
C HIS A 150 6.57 -11.51 0.93
N ILE A 151 6.96 -12.58 0.25
CA ILE A 151 7.43 -12.54 -1.14
C ILE A 151 6.35 -11.96 -2.05
N PHE A 152 5.11 -12.44 -1.90
CA PHE A 152 3.96 -11.91 -2.65
C PHE A 152 3.79 -10.40 -2.44
N LYS A 153 3.79 -9.94 -1.18
CA LYS A 153 3.64 -8.51 -0.84
C LYS A 153 4.74 -7.66 -1.46
N CYS A 154 6.00 -8.08 -1.33
CA CYS A 154 7.14 -7.35 -1.90
C CYS A 154 7.02 -7.26 -3.43
N ALA A 155 6.68 -8.37 -4.07
CA ALA A 155 6.48 -8.42 -5.51
C ALA A 155 5.33 -7.50 -5.94
N VAL A 156 4.14 -7.62 -5.34
CA VAL A 156 2.96 -6.80 -5.67
C VAL A 156 3.25 -5.32 -5.45
N ASN A 157 3.97 -5.00 -4.37
CA ASN A 157 4.40 -3.64 -4.11
C ASN A 157 5.30 -3.11 -5.25
N ALA A 158 6.21 -3.91 -5.80
CA ALA A 158 7.01 -3.50 -6.94
C ALA A 158 6.21 -3.38 -8.25
N TRP A 159 5.25 -4.28 -8.49
CA TRP A 159 4.43 -4.29 -9.70
C TRP A 159 3.39 -3.17 -9.76
N LEU A 160 2.76 -2.83 -8.64
CA LEU A 160 1.82 -1.71 -8.54
C LEU A 160 2.52 -0.35 -8.60
N MET A 161 3.80 -0.30 -8.26
CA MET A 161 4.59 0.89 -8.50
C MET A 161 4.78 0.99 -9.99
N PRO A 162 4.38 2.10 -10.64
CA PRO A 162 4.40 2.19 -12.09
C PRO A 162 5.85 2.08 -12.54
N SER A 163 6.16 0.89 -13.02
CA SER A 163 7.33 0.64 -13.85
C SER A 163 6.93 1.15 -15.21
N GLY A 164 7.54 2.27 -15.63
CA GLY A 164 7.38 2.77 -16.98
C GLY A 164 7.73 1.64 -17.96
N HIS A 165 6.72 1.01 -18.53
CA HIS A 165 6.86 0.22 -19.74
C HIS A 165 6.57 1.15 -20.91
N ASN A 166 7.60 1.31 -21.75
CA ASN A 166 7.54 1.84 -23.11
C ASN A 166 6.38 1.22 -23.91
#